data_AF-A0A3C0GTS1-F1
#
_entry.id   AF-A0A3C0GTS1-F1
#
_cell.length_a   1.000
_cell.length_b   1.000
_cell.length_c   1.000
_cell.angle_alpha   90.00
_cell.angle_beta   90.00
_cell.angle_gamma   90.00
#
_symmetry.space_group_name_H-M   'P 1'
#
loop_
_entity.id
_entity.type
_entity.pdbx_description
1 polymer ?
#
loop_
_entity_poly.entity_id
_entity_poly.type
_entity_poly.pdbx_seq_one_letter_code
_entity_poly.pdbx_strand_id
1 'polypeptide(L)'
;MSSLAAHALAGVTVYLCSVGRTPRGWRSAAALVCLAVCPDLDYLGVWLLGYAATPRVTHSLLFAVAAAMLVQRIARAGGTGLPLRWLLVASVSHPVLDLLVGAHPVPMWWPLQAAMEEPGELRSAGALRLVD
;
A
#
# COMPACT_ATOMS: atom_id res chain seq x y z
N MET A 1 -6.79 10.86 1.34
CA MET A 1 -7.25 10.47 2.69
C MET A 1 -7.31 8.96 2.74
N SER A 2 -6.36 8.30 3.39
CA SER A 2 -6.45 6.86 3.66
C SER A 2 -7.62 6.61 4.60
N SER A 3 -8.65 5.95 4.08
CA SER A 3 -9.89 5.75 4.80
C SER A 3 -9.67 4.71 5.90
N LEU A 4 -9.96 5.08 7.15
CA LEU A 4 -10.17 4.14 8.26
C LEU A 4 -11.09 2.98 7.85
N ALA A 5 -12.05 3.24 6.97
CA ALA A 5 -12.93 2.22 6.41
C ALA A 5 -12.20 1.27 5.45
N ALA A 6 -11.22 1.74 4.66
CA ALA A 6 -10.41 0.85 3.82
C ALA A 6 -9.55 -0.11 4.66
N HIS A 7 -8.96 0.40 5.75
CA HIS A 7 -8.21 -0.40 6.71
C HIS A 7 -9.10 -1.39 7.47
N ALA A 8 -10.29 -0.94 7.90
CA ALA A 8 -11.28 -1.80 8.55
C ALA A 8 -11.78 -2.90 7.59
N LEU A 9 -12.05 -2.57 6.33
CA LEU A 9 -12.46 -3.53 5.30
C LEU A 9 -11.35 -4.53 4.98
N ALA A 10 -10.09 -4.11 4.99
CA ALA A 10 -8.95 -5.02 4.87
C ALA A 10 -8.91 -6.01 6.06
N GLY A 11 -9.11 -5.53 7.28
CA GLY A 11 -9.22 -6.36 8.49
C GLY A 11 -10.41 -7.33 8.44
N VAL A 12 -11.58 -6.88 7.99
CA VAL A 12 -12.78 -7.71 7.80
C VAL A 12 -12.54 -8.78 6.73
N THR A 13 -11.88 -8.43 5.62
CA THR A 13 -11.53 -9.38 4.56
C THR A 13 -10.61 -10.48 5.08
N VAL A 14 -9.58 -10.11 5.88
CA VAL A 14 -8.70 -11.08 6.55
C VAL A 14 -9.48 -11.98 7.49
N TYR A 15 -10.34 -11.40 8.32
CA TYR A 15 -11.17 -12.16 9.25
C TYR A 15 -12.06 -13.17 8.51
N LEU A 16 -12.83 -12.72 7.52
CA LEU A 16 -13.71 -13.59 6.72
C LEU A 16 -12.95 -14.66 5.94
N CYS A 17 -11.77 -14.37 5.41
CA CYS A 17 -10.92 -15.37 4.75
C CYS A 17 -10.27 -16.36 5.74
N SER A 18 -10.14 -16.00 7.01
CA SER A 18 -9.56 -16.83 8.06
C SER A 18 -10.57 -17.72 8.78
N VAL A 19 -11.85 -17.30 8.86
CA VAL A 19 -12.93 -18.09 9.43
C VAL A 19 -13.13 -19.35 8.57
N GLY A 20 -12.81 -20.51 9.15
CA GLY A 20 -12.96 -21.82 8.51
C GLY A 20 -11.75 -22.35 7.71
N ARG A 21 -10.60 -21.66 7.72
CA ARG A 21 -9.37 -22.14 7.05
C ARG A 21 -8.25 -22.50 8.03
N THR A 22 -7.35 -23.37 7.58
CA THR A 22 -6.22 -23.93 8.34
C THR A 22 -5.33 -22.86 9.00
N PRO A 23 -4.60 -23.17 10.09
CA PRO A 23 -3.76 -22.21 10.85
C PRO A 23 -2.68 -21.47 10.04
N ARG A 24 -2.44 -21.84 8.77
CA ARG A 24 -1.55 -21.12 7.83
C ARG A 24 -2.24 -19.96 7.08
N GLY A 25 -3.57 -19.93 7.06
CA GLY A 25 -4.36 -18.94 6.31
C GLY A 25 -4.25 -17.52 6.85
N TRP A 26 -4.32 -17.35 8.17
CA TRP A 26 -4.28 -16.03 8.81
C TRP A 26 -2.94 -15.31 8.59
N ARG A 27 -1.80 -16.02 8.61
CA ARG A 27 -0.48 -15.44 8.34
C ARG A 27 -0.39 -14.88 6.93
N SER A 28 -1.01 -15.61 5.98
CA SER A 28 -1.00 -15.20 4.59
C SER A 28 -1.88 -13.98 4.36
N ALA A 29 -3.04 -13.95 5.01
CA ALA A 29 -3.96 -12.84 5.00
C ALA A 29 -3.36 -11.58 5.68
N ALA A 30 -2.70 -11.75 6.82
CA ALA A 30 -1.97 -10.68 7.51
C ALA A 30 -0.86 -10.09 6.62
N ALA A 31 -0.06 -10.93 5.97
CA ALA A 31 1.00 -10.47 5.06
C ALA A 31 0.44 -9.63 3.89
N LEU A 32 -0.69 -10.03 3.31
CA LEU A 32 -1.34 -9.29 2.23
C LEU A 32 -1.87 -7.93 2.70
N VAL A 33 -2.48 -7.87 3.89
CA VAL A 33 -2.97 -6.60 4.44
C VAL A 33 -1.84 -5.67 4.84
N CYS A 34 -0.79 -6.19 5.48
CA CYS A 34 0.39 -5.38 5.79
C CYS A 34 0.99 -4.76 4.52
N LEU A 35 1.04 -5.49 3.39
CA LEU A 35 1.51 -4.96 2.12
C LEU A 35 0.58 -3.89 1.54
N ALA A 36 -0.74 -4.10 1.60
CA ALA A 36 -1.72 -3.14 1.09
C ALA A 36 -1.74 -1.81 1.88
N VAL A 37 -1.39 -1.85 3.16
CA VAL A 37 -1.31 -0.68 4.07
C VAL A 37 0.09 -0.06 4.10
N CYS A 38 1.12 -0.79 3.64
CA CYS A 38 2.52 -0.37 3.71
C CYS A 38 2.78 1.05 3.16
N PRO A 39 2.11 1.52 2.09
CA PRO A 39 2.28 2.90 1.61
C PRO A 39 1.90 3.96 2.64
N ASP A 40 1.00 3.69 3.58
CA ASP A 40 0.65 4.67 4.61
C ASP A 40 1.71 4.81 5.73
N LEU A 41 2.82 4.06 5.70
CA LEU A 41 3.88 4.18 6.70
C LEU A 41 4.52 5.58 6.77
N ASP A 42 4.49 6.35 5.68
CA ASP A 42 4.93 7.76 5.70
C ASP A 42 4.17 8.58 6.75
N TYR A 43 2.87 8.32 6.95
CA TYR A 43 2.06 9.01 7.96
C TYR A 43 2.48 8.68 9.39
N LEU A 44 3.00 7.47 9.64
CA LEU A 44 3.55 7.12 10.94
C LEU A 44 4.77 8.00 11.26
N GLY A 45 5.63 8.24 10.26
CA GLY A 45 6.76 9.17 10.37
C GLY A 45 6.31 10.61 10.64
N VAL A 46 5.24 11.07 9.97
CA VAL A 46 4.64 12.39 10.23
C VAL A 46 4.17 12.50 11.67
N TRP A 47 3.40 11.51 12.16
CA TRP A 47 2.79 11.56 13.48
C TRP A 47 3.77 11.39 14.63
N LEU A 48 4.73 10.47 14.49
CA LEU A 48 5.67 10.14 15.58
C LEU A 48 6.92 11.01 15.58
N LEU A 49 7.38 11.45 14.41
CA LEU A 49 8.69 12.10 14.26
C LEU A 49 8.59 13.52 13.68
N GLY A 50 7.38 14.02 13.39
CA GLY A 50 7.20 15.32 12.73
C GLY A 50 7.82 15.38 11.33
N TYR A 51 8.00 14.23 10.68
CA TYR A 51 8.62 14.13 9.36
C TYR A 51 7.74 14.80 8.30
N ALA A 52 8.35 15.52 7.37
CA ALA A 52 7.67 16.02 6.19
C ALA A 52 7.51 14.88 5.16
N ALA A 53 6.30 14.36 4.99
CA ALA A 53 5.98 13.26 4.06
C ALA A 53 6.06 13.64 2.57
N THR A 54 6.79 14.70 2.21
CA THR A 54 7.00 15.11 0.82
C THR A 54 8.48 14.99 0.47
N PRO A 55 8.86 14.09 -0.46
CA PRO A 55 8.01 13.17 -1.21
C PRO A 55 7.53 11.96 -0.39
N ARG A 56 6.34 11.42 -0.72
CA ARG A 56 5.77 10.22 -0.10
C ARG A 56 6.47 8.95 -0.58
N VAL A 57 7.66 8.67 -0.07
CA VAL A 57 8.57 7.62 -0.54
C VAL A 57 7.91 6.24 -0.62
N THR A 58 7.07 5.90 0.34
CA THR A 58 6.40 4.59 0.42
C THR A 58 5.34 4.39 -0.66
N HIS A 59 4.96 5.45 -1.38
CA HIS A 59 4.03 5.42 -2.50
C HIS A 59 4.73 5.26 -3.87
N SER A 60 5.99 4.81 -3.89
CA SER A 60 6.72 4.48 -5.12
C SER A 60 6.57 3.01 -5.52
N LEU A 61 6.62 2.71 -6.83
CA LEU A 61 6.56 1.32 -7.32
C LEU A 61 7.75 0.51 -6.83
N LEU A 62 8.94 1.14 -6.77
CA LEU A 62 10.14 0.46 -6.32
C LEU A 62 10.01 0.04 -4.85
N PHE A 63 9.47 0.91 -4.00
CA PHE A 63 9.17 0.55 -2.62
C PHE A 63 8.16 -0.59 -2.53
N ALA A 64 7.06 -0.52 -3.30
CA ALA A 64 6.04 -1.57 -3.33
C ALA A 64 6.62 -2.93 -3.75
N VAL A 65 7.46 -2.97 -4.79
CA VAL A 65 8.13 -4.20 -5.25
C VAL A 65 9.12 -4.70 -4.20
N ALA A 66 9.94 -3.82 -3.62
CA ALA A 66 10.91 -4.19 -2.59
C ALA A 66 10.22 -4.78 -1.35
N ALA A 67 9.12 -4.17 -0.90
CA ALA A 67 8.31 -4.66 0.21
C ALA A 67 7.73 -6.05 -0.09
N ALA A 68 7.18 -6.27 -1.28
CA ALA A 68 6.66 -7.57 -1.70
C ALA A 68 7.75 -8.65 -1.72
N MET A 69 8.95 -8.32 -2.21
CA MET A 69 10.10 -9.23 -2.21
C MET A 69 10.58 -9.56 -0.79
N LEU A 70 10.63 -8.58 0.10
CA LEU A 70 10.99 -8.78 1.51
C LEU A 70 10.00 -9.72 2.20
N VAL A 71 8.69 -9.45 2.06
CA VAL A 71 7.63 -10.29 2.62
C VAL A 71 7.66 -11.69 2.00
N GLN A 72 7.97 -11.84 0.71
CA GLN A 72 8.14 -13.15 0.07
C GLN A 72 9.28 -13.96 0.70
N ARG A 73 10.42 -13.32 1.03
CA ARG A 73 11.54 -13.98 1.69
C ARG A 73 11.18 -14.43 3.10
N ILE A 74 10.52 -13.55 3.87
CA ILE A 74 10.04 -13.87 5.22
C ILE A 74 9.00 -15.00 5.19
N ALA A 75 8.05 -14.94 4.25
CA ALA A 75 7.04 -15.96 4.01
C ALA A 75 7.65 -17.33 3.73
N ARG A 76 8.64 -17.39 2.82
CA ARG A 76 9.36 -18.63 2.50
C ARG A 76 10.11 -19.19 3.71
N ALA A 77 10.81 -18.34 4.46
CA ALA A 77 11.50 -18.74 5.69
C ALA A 77 10.53 -19.28 6.76
N GLY A 78 9.33 -18.69 6.85
CA GLY A 78 8.25 -19.13 7.74
C GLY A 78 7.41 -20.29 7.22
N GLY A 79 7.76 -20.88 6.07
CA GLY A 79 7.05 -22.02 5.48
C GLY A 79 5.64 -21.70 4.97
N THR A 80 5.38 -20.44 4.57
CA THR A 80 4.15 -20.03 3.89
C THR A 80 4.38 -20.01 2.37
N GLY A 81 3.52 -20.72 1.63
CA GLY A 81 3.61 -20.88 0.17
C GLY A 81 2.99 -19.72 -0.62
N LEU A 82 3.00 -18.49 -0.08
CA LEU A 82 2.43 -17.32 -0.75
C LEU A 82 3.20 -17.05 -2.05
N PRO A 83 2.54 -17.05 -3.21
CA PRO A 83 3.19 -16.76 -4.47
C PRO A 83 3.38 -15.25 -4.64
N LEU A 84 4.53 -14.86 -5.20
CA LEU A 84 4.97 -13.47 -5.35
C LEU A 84 3.93 -12.59 -6.06
N ARG A 85 3.22 -13.13 -7.06
CA ARG A 85 2.18 -12.41 -7.79
C ARG A 85 1.10 -11.83 -6.86
N TRP A 86 0.68 -12.54 -5.82
CA TRP A 86 -0.34 -12.04 -4.89
C TRP A 86 0.23 -10.96 -3.97
N LEU A 87 1.49 -11.08 -3.57
CA LEU A 87 2.19 -10.06 -2.78
C LEU A 87 2.40 -8.77 -3.59
N LEU A 88 2.75 -8.91 -4.87
CA LEU A 88 2.88 -7.77 -5.79
C LEU A 88 1.54 -7.06 -6.01
N VAL A 89 0.47 -7.82 -6.30
CA VAL A 89 -0.88 -7.23 -6.43
C VAL A 89 -1.28 -6.47 -5.17
N ALA A 90 -1.07 -7.06 -3.98
CA ALA A 90 -1.39 -6.39 -2.72
C ALA A 90 -0.57 -5.10 -2.54
N SER A 91 0.75 -5.17 -2.71
CA SER A 91 1.66 -4.05 -2.48
C SER A 91 1.48 -2.90 -3.50
N VAL A 92 1.16 -3.22 -4.75
CA VAL A 92 1.02 -2.24 -5.85
C VAL A 92 -0.41 -1.66 -5.93
N SER A 93 -1.41 -2.34 -5.36
CA SER A 93 -2.81 -1.90 -5.44
C SER A 93 -3.04 -0.46 -4.96
N HIS A 94 -2.39 -0.09 -3.85
CA HIS A 94 -2.55 1.23 -3.24
C HIS A 94 -1.91 2.36 -4.07
N PRO A 95 -0.62 2.33 -4.45
CA PRO A 95 -0.04 3.40 -5.26
C PRO A 95 -0.68 3.50 -6.65
N VAL A 96 -1.13 2.38 -7.24
CA VAL A 96 -1.89 2.43 -8.50
C VAL A 96 -3.25 3.08 -8.29
N LEU A 97 -3.94 2.78 -7.19
CA LEU A 97 -5.22 3.43 -6.90
C LEU A 97 -5.05 4.92 -6.65
N ASP A 98 -3.98 5.34 -5.98
CA ASP A 98 -3.62 6.75 -5.79
C ASP A 98 -3.36 7.46 -7.13
N LEU A 99 -2.62 6.82 -8.03
CA LEU A 99 -2.43 7.33 -9.40
C LEU A 99 -3.74 7.41 -10.18
N LEU A 100 -4.65 6.45 -10.04
CA LEU A 100 -5.91 6.46 -10.79
C LEU A 100 -6.87 7.53 -10.28
N VAL A 101 -6.89 7.77 -8.96
CA VAL A 101 -7.74 8.78 -8.32
C VAL A 101 -7.19 10.18 -8.53
N GLY A 102 -5.86 10.35 -8.53
CA GLY A 102 -5.22 11.64 -8.75
C GLY A 102 -5.46 12.64 -7.62
N ALA A 103 -5.62 12.17 -6.38
CA ALA A 103 -5.91 13.03 -5.24
C ALA A 103 -4.70 13.89 -4.83
N HIS A 104 -3.48 13.37 -5.01
CA HIS A 104 -2.24 14.05 -4.66
C HIS A 104 -1.11 13.61 -5.60
N PRO A 105 -0.11 14.47 -5.84
CA PRO A 105 1.08 14.11 -6.58
C PRO A 105 1.82 12.95 -5.90
N VAL A 106 2.17 11.91 -6.68
CA VAL A 106 2.77 10.67 -6.17
C VAL A 106 4.15 10.44 -6.79
N PRO A 107 5.20 10.11 -6.00
CA PRO A 107 6.56 9.88 -6.52
C PRO A 107 6.71 8.47 -7.13
N MET A 108 6.01 8.19 -8.23
CA MET A 108 5.84 6.81 -8.71
C MET A 108 7.17 6.09 -8.99
N TRP A 109 8.12 6.82 -9.59
CA TRP A 109 9.42 6.30 -9.99
C TRP A 109 10.55 6.61 -9.00
N TRP A 110 10.25 7.13 -7.81
CA TRP A 110 11.30 7.39 -6.83
C TRP A 110 12.00 6.08 -6.41
N PRO A 111 13.34 6.08 -6.24
CA PRO A 111 14.29 7.18 -6.35
C PRO A 111 14.89 7.37 -7.76
N LEU A 112 14.42 6.62 -8.76
CA LEU A 112 14.93 6.73 -10.14
C LEU A 112 14.59 8.07 -10.79
N GLN A 113 13.46 8.68 -10.38
CA GLN A 113 13.05 10.00 -10.81
C GLN A 113 12.46 10.79 -9.63
N ALA A 114 12.77 12.08 -9.57
CA ALA A 114 12.18 13.01 -8.59
C ALA A 114 10.84 13.62 -9.07
N ALA A 115 10.38 13.27 -10.27
CA ALA A 115 9.12 13.76 -10.80
C ALA A 115 7.93 13.18 -10.02
N MET A 116 6.96 14.03 -9.72
CA MET A 116 5.68 13.60 -9.17
C MET A 116 4.70 13.39 -10.32
N GLU A 117 3.95 12.30 -10.29
CA GLU A 117 2.90 12.01 -11.26
C GLU A 117 1.53 12.42 -10.71
N GLU A 118 0.68 12.96 -11.60
CA GLU A 118 -0.73 13.27 -11.31
C GLU A 118 -1.70 12.67 -12.37
N PRO A 119 -1.79 11.33 -12.52
CA PRO A 119 -2.84 10.76 -13.34
C PRO A 119 -4.18 10.87 -12.58
N GLY A 120 -5.31 10.87 -13.28
CA GLY A 120 -6.61 11.17 -12.67
C GLY A 120 -7.77 10.75 -13.57
N GLU A 121 -7.74 9.51 -14.02
CA GLU A 121 -8.77 8.95 -14.90
C GLU A 121 -10.07 8.64 -14.15
N LEU A 122 -9.97 8.35 -12.84
CA LEU A 122 -11.10 8.06 -11.95
C LEU A 122 -11.34 9.19 -10.93
N ARG A 123 -11.33 10.45 -11.39
CA ARG A 123 -11.68 11.65 -10.59
C ARG A 123 -13.14 11.61 -10.14
N SER A 124 -13.48 10.73 -9.21
CA SER A 124 -14.76 10.71 -8.49
C SER A 124 -14.68 11.49 -7.18
N ALA A 125 -13.48 11.67 -6.62
CA ALA A 125 -13.22 12.62 -5.56
C ALA A 125 -13.03 14.00 -6.19
N GLY A 126 -13.92 14.96 -5.89
CA GLY A 126 -13.85 16.31 -6.41
C GLY A 126 -12.44 16.90 -6.28
N ALA A 127 -11.96 17.55 -7.32
CA ALA A 127 -10.65 18.20 -7.32
C ALA A 127 -10.60 19.21 -6.16
N LEU A 128 -9.77 18.93 -5.15
CA LEU A 128 -9.43 19.93 -4.15
C LEU A 128 -8.54 20.97 -4.83
N ARG A 129 -9.17 22.03 -5.34
CA ARG A 129 -8.47 23.26 -5.70
C ARG A 129 -7.89 23.84 -4.42
N LEU A 130 -6.58 23.71 -4.23
CA LEU A 130 -5.84 24.61 -3.37
C LEU A 130 -5.95 26.00 -4.04
N VAL A 131 -6.71 26.89 -3.42
CA VAL A 131 -6.79 28.29 -3.82
C VAL A 131 -5.45 28.93 -3.42
N ASP A 132 -4.80 29.57 -4.38
CA ASP A 132 -3.55 30.34 -4.21
C ASP A 132 -3.67 31.43 -3.13
#